data_AF-A0A2N2VT90-F1
#
_entry.id   AF-A0A2N2VT90-F1
#
_cell.length_a   1.000
_cell.length_b   1.000
_cell.length_c   1.000
_cell.angle_alpha   90.00
_cell.angle_beta   90.00
_cell.angle_gamma   90.00
#
_symmetry.space_group_name_H-M   'P 1'
#
loop_
_entity.id
_entity.type
_entity.pdbx_description
1 polymer ?
#
loop_
_entity_poly.entity_id
_entity_poly.type
_entity_poly.pdbx_seq_one_letter_code
_entity_poly.pdbx_strand_id
1 'polypeptide(L)'
;MWRKEMAGFDNSQFPDKWKGEAAVILARDVVYEYKKQAMSSRVNNDYYFRQRVLLLDKSAVKDFSEFSFRELGYTSGSRDGIFMGIKVVKPDGTEKEINIDDAVQMQKFRDGKENRQLNSTYNKLAIDDLETGDII
;
A
#
# COMPACT_ATOMS: atom_id res chain seq x y z
N MET A 1 2.40 -13.15 0.59
CA MET A 1 1.82 -11.90 1.13
C MET A 1 0.46 -12.09 1.77
N TRP A 2 -0.43 -12.93 1.24
CA TRP A 2 -1.84 -12.98 1.69
C TRP A 2 -2.21 -14.13 2.64
N ARG A 3 -1.27 -14.98 3.03
CA ARG A 3 -1.56 -16.34 3.52
C ARG A 3 -1.66 -16.51 5.04
N LYS A 4 -1.86 -15.42 5.78
CA LYS A 4 -2.08 -15.49 7.23
C LYS A 4 -3.50 -14.99 7.51
N GLU A 5 -4.38 -15.88 7.96
CA GLU A 5 -5.61 -15.48 8.64
C GLU A 5 -5.19 -14.61 9.82
N MET A 6 -5.61 -13.35 9.79
CA MET A 6 -5.21 -12.33 10.74
C MET A 6 -6.46 -11.86 11.44
N ALA A 7 -6.50 -12.01 12.76
CA ALA A 7 -7.61 -11.58 13.58
C ALA A 7 -7.99 -10.12 13.25
N GLY A 8 -9.26 -9.89 12.91
CA GLY A 8 -9.77 -8.57 12.51
C GLY A 8 -9.81 -8.31 11.00
N PHE A 9 -9.21 -9.18 10.17
CA PHE A 9 -9.32 -9.10 8.70
C PHE A 9 -10.54 -9.86 8.15
N ASP A 10 -11.32 -10.54 9.00
CA ASP A 10 -12.52 -11.28 8.56
C ASP A 10 -13.82 -10.48 8.77
N ASN A 11 -13.77 -9.47 9.64
CA ASN A 11 -14.92 -8.61 9.92
C ASN A 11 -14.84 -7.32 9.10
N SER A 12 -15.63 -7.27 8.03
CA SER A 12 -15.84 -6.05 7.24
C SER A 12 -16.99 -5.18 7.78
N GLN A 13 -17.47 -5.47 9.00
CA GLN A 13 -18.60 -4.75 9.59
C GLN A 13 -18.19 -3.34 9.98
N PHE A 14 -18.78 -2.37 9.30
CA PHE A 14 -18.63 -0.94 9.52
C PHE A 14 -19.39 -0.50 10.79
N PRO A 15 -18.70 0.05 11.81
CA PRO A 15 -19.37 0.60 12.99
C PRO A 15 -20.07 1.92 12.67
N ASP A 16 -21.37 2.02 12.96
CA ASP A 16 -22.20 3.21 12.72
C ASP A 16 -21.64 4.52 13.27
N LYS A 17 -20.79 4.45 14.30
CA LYS A 17 -20.14 5.62 14.93
C LYS A 17 -19.22 6.42 14.01
N TRP A 18 -18.80 5.85 12.89
CA TRP A 18 -17.91 6.52 11.92
C TRP A 18 -18.66 7.04 10.69
N LYS A 19 -20.00 7.07 10.73
CA LYS A 19 -20.82 7.69 9.68
C LYS A 19 -20.50 9.18 9.60
N GLY A 20 -19.97 9.62 8.47
CA GLY A 20 -19.59 11.01 8.20
C GLY A 20 -18.10 11.24 7.96
N GLU A 21 -17.26 10.25 8.26
CA GLU A 21 -15.83 10.28 7.90
C GLU A 21 -15.63 9.95 6.43
N ALA A 22 -14.57 10.47 5.82
CA ALA A 22 -14.25 10.19 4.42
C ALA A 22 -13.74 8.76 4.19
N ALA A 23 -12.97 8.23 5.15
CA ALA A 23 -12.43 6.88 5.11
C ALA A 23 -12.23 6.32 6.53
N VAL A 24 -12.33 5.00 6.69
CA VAL A 24 -12.19 4.34 7.99
C VAL A 24 -11.22 3.19 7.88
N ILE A 25 -10.24 3.16 8.79
CA ILE A 25 -9.32 2.03 8.92
C ILE A 25 -10.05 0.90 9.67
N LEU A 26 -10.35 -0.19 8.96
CA LEU A 26 -11.03 -1.35 9.53
C LEU A 26 -10.07 -2.25 10.31
N ALA A 27 -8.86 -2.43 9.77
CA ALA A 27 -7.83 -3.24 10.38
C ALA A 27 -6.45 -2.68 10.01
N ARG A 28 -5.51 -2.80 10.94
CA ARG A 28 -4.11 -2.48 10.72
C ARG A 28 -3.26 -3.51 11.44
N ASP A 29 -2.29 -4.06 10.73
CA ASP A 29 -1.27 -4.95 11.26
C ASP A 29 0.11 -4.40 10.95
N VAL A 30 0.96 -4.42 11.97
CA VAL A 30 2.32 -3.92 11.90
C VAL A 30 3.23 -4.90 12.63
N VAL A 31 4.16 -5.51 11.91
CA VAL A 31 5.12 -6.46 12.46
C VAL A 31 6.53 -5.96 12.21
N TYR A 32 7.29 -5.84 13.29
CA TYR A 32 8.72 -5.61 13.25
C TYR A 32 9.43 -6.90 13.64
N GLU A 33 10.29 -7.40 12.76
CA GLU A 33 11.03 -8.63 12.99
C GLU A 33 12.54 -8.36 12.95
N TYR A 34 13.24 -8.84 13.96
CA TYR A 34 14.69 -8.69 14.11
C TYR A 34 15.33 -10.08 14.11
N LYS A 35 16.10 -10.40 13.09
CA LYS A 35 16.76 -11.71 12.93
C LYS A 35 18.26 -11.56 12.88
N LYS A 36 18.94 -12.03 13.94
CA LYS A 36 20.40 -12.18 13.92
C LYS A 36 20.79 -13.37 13.05
N GLN A 37 21.65 -13.14 12.08
CA GLN A 37 22.19 -14.21 11.25
C GLN A 37 23.30 -14.95 12.00
N ALA A 38 23.31 -16.28 11.94
CA ALA A 38 24.24 -17.11 12.71
C ALA A 38 25.73 -16.83 12.40
N MET A 39 26.05 -16.44 11.17
CA MET A 39 27.42 -16.23 10.67
C MET A 39 27.71 -14.78 10.25
N SER A 40 26.87 -13.82 10.65
CA SER A 40 27.03 -12.41 10.28
C SER A 40 26.78 -11.52 11.49
N SER A 41 27.57 -10.44 11.60
CA SER A 41 27.35 -9.39 12.61
C SER A 41 26.14 -8.52 12.30
N ARG A 42 25.53 -8.68 11.11
CA ARG A 42 24.33 -7.95 10.69
C ARG A 42 23.08 -8.57 11.32
N VAL A 43 22.18 -7.69 11.76
CA VAL A 43 20.82 -8.03 12.16
C VAL A 43 19.91 -7.65 11.00
N ASN A 44 19.15 -8.61 10.50
CA ASN A 44 18.11 -8.36 9.52
C ASN A 44 16.93 -7.71 10.24
N ASN A 45 16.40 -6.64 9.66
CA ASN A 45 15.25 -5.91 10.17
C ASN A 45 14.17 -5.98 9.08
N ASP A 46 13.11 -6.74 9.34
CA ASP A 46 11.98 -6.82 8.43
C ASP A 46 10.81 -6.03 9.01
N TYR A 47 10.18 -5.22 8.15
CA TYR A 47 9.00 -4.44 8.49
C TYR A 47 7.84 -4.87 7.60
N TYR A 48 6.78 -5.38 8.22
CA TYR A 48 5.55 -5.74 7.53
C TYR A 48 4.44 -4.79 7.96
N PHE A 49 3.81 -4.18 6.98
CA PHE A 49 2.67 -3.29 7.18
C PHE A 49 1.51 -3.72 6.30
N ARG A 50 0.35 -3.90 6.91
CA ARG A 50 -0.89 -4.18 6.21
C ARG A 50 -2.00 -3.34 6.81
N GLN A 51 -2.82 -2.73 5.97
CA GLN A 51 -3.96 -1.92 6.41
C GLN A 51 -5.16 -2.25 5.52
N ARG A 52 -6.36 -2.18 6.11
CA ARG A 52 -7.63 -2.17 5.39
C ARG A 52 -8.31 -0.84 5.60
N VAL A 53 -8.68 -0.16 4.53
CA VAL A 53 -9.35 1.13 4.57
C VAL A 53 -10.65 1.04 3.79
N LEU A 54 -11.76 1.27 4.48
CA LEU A 54 -13.07 1.47 3.87
C LEU A 54 -13.20 2.90 3.39
N LEU A 55 -13.56 3.09 2.12
CA LEU A 55 -13.78 4.39 1.51
C LEU A 55 -15.26 4.76 1.63
N LEU A 56 -15.57 5.92 2.22
CA LEU A 56 -16.95 6.34 2.52
C LEU A 56 -17.37 7.60 1.75
N ASP A 57 -16.41 8.36 1.21
CA ASP A 57 -16.67 9.56 0.44
C ASP A 57 -15.84 9.60 -0.86
N LYS A 58 -16.29 10.43 -1.81
CA LYS A 58 -15.62 10.68 -3.09
C LYS A 58 -14.22 11.27 -2.92
N SER A 59 -13.99 12.06 -1.88
CA SER A 59 -12.66 12.58 -1.56
C SER A 59 -11.68 11.45 -1.26
N ALA A 60 -12.08 10.49 -0.42
CA ALA A 60 -11.28 9.31 -0.12
C ALA A 60 -11.09 8.42 -1.34
N VAL A 61 -12.13 8.20 -2.16
CA VAL A 61 -11.98 7.47 -3.43
C VAL A 61 -10.88 8.10 -4.27
N LYS A 62 -10.90 9.42 -4.47
CA LYS A 62 -9.89 10.14 -5.25
C LYS A 62 -8.48 9.99 -4.67
N ASP A 63 -8.33 10.12 -3.36
CA ASP A 63 -7.02 10.03 -2.70
C ASP A 63 -6.42 8.62 -2.78
N PHE A 64 -7.28 7.60 -2.79
CA PHE A 64 -6.89 6.19 -2.86
C PHE A 64 -6.89 5.62 -4.29
N SER A 65 -7.37 6.37 -5.28
CA SER A 65 -7.27 6.00 -6.71
C SER A 65 -5.86 6.09 -7.26
N GLU A 66 -4.95 6.80 -6.58
CA GLU A 66 -3.57 6.97 -7.06
C GLU A 66 -2.55 6.68 -5.96
N PHE A 67 -1.63 5.74 -6.23
CA PHE A 67 -0.52 5.43 -5.34
C PHE A 67 0.80 5.88 -5.93
N SER A 68 1.64 6.50 -5.10
CA SER A 68 3.01 6.87 -5.45
C SER A 68 3.99 6.14 -4.53
N PHE A 69 4.94 5.39 -5.10
CA PHE A 69 5.88 4.59 -4.35
C PHE A 69 7.28 4.60 -4.97
N ARG A 70 8.28 4.14 -4.22
CA ARG A 70 9.67 4.06 -4.71
C ARG A 70 9.85 2.79 -5.54
N GLU A 71 11.07 2.53 -5.98
CA GLU A 71 11.40 1.27 -6.64
C GLU A 71 11.14 0.09 -5.69
N LEU A 72 10.50 -0.95 -6.23
CA LEU A 72 10.18 -2.19 -5.52
C LEU A 72 11.18 -3.28 -5.94
N GLY A 73 11.29 -4.33 -5.12
CA GLY A 73 12.24 -5.41 -5.31
C GLY A 73 13.52 -5.20 -4.50
N TYR A 74 14.50 -6.07 -4.76
CA TYR A 74 15.77 -6.08 -4.04
C TYR A 74 16.75 -5.09 -4.67
N THR A 75 17.51 -4.39 -3.83
CA THR A 75 18.66 -3.63 -4.31
C THR A 75 19.76 -4.59 -4.73
N SER A 76 20.38 -4.37 -5.89
CA SER A 76 21.49 -5.21 -6.37
C SER A 76 22.60 -5.29 -5.31
N GLY A 77 22.91 -6.51 -4.85
CA GLY A 77 23.95 -6.77 -3.84
C GLY A 77 23.49 -6.76 -2.38
N SER A 78 22.22 -6.50 -2.07
CA SER A 78 21.66 -6.68 -0.73
C SER A 78 20.33 -7.45 -0.75
N ARG A 79 19.95 -8.04 0.40
CA ARG A 79 18.61 -8.61 0.60
C ARG A 79 17.58 -7.55 1.01
N ASP A 80 17.97 -6.28 1.02
CA ASP A 80 17.08 -5.19 1.37
C ASP A 80 16.20 -4.89 0.15
N GLY A 81 14.90 -5.10 0.32
CA GLY A 81 13.93 -4.86 -0.73
C GLY A 81 12.61 -4.38 -0.16
N ILE A 82 11.92 -3.58 -0.96
CA ILE A 82 10.58 -3.10 -0.63
C ILE A 82 9.60 -3.83 -1.53
N PHE A 83 8.53 -4.36 -0.95
CA PHE A 83 7.48 -5.00 -1.69
C PHE A 83 6.14 -4.39 -1.32
N MET A 84 5.27 -4.26 -2.30
CA MET A 84 3.93 -3.70 -2.14
C MET A 84 2.95 -4.61 -2.87
N GLY A 85 1.75 -4.74 -2.30
CA GLY A 85 0.62 -5.37 -2.96
C GLY A 85 -0.63 -4.58 -2.57
N ILE A 86 -1.52 -4.38 -3.53
CA ILE A 86 -2.78 -3.67 -3.33
C ILE A 86 -3.90 -4.61 -3.78
N LYS A 87 -4.95 -4.68 -2.96
CA LYS A 87 -6.13 -5.48 -3.24
C LYS A 87 -7.35 -4.61 -2.96
N VAL A 88 -8.30 -4.60 -3.89
CA VAL A 88 -9.59 -3.95 -3.72
C VAL A 88 -10.62 -5.02 -3.39
N VAL A 89 -11.41 -4.81 -2.35
CA VAL A 89 -12.54 -5.65 -1.99
C VAL A 89 -13.81 -4.81 -2.11
N LYS A 90 -14.70 -5.23 -3.00
CA LYS A 90 -15.99 -4.59 -3.25
C LYS A 90 -16.99 -4.90 -2.13
N PRO A 91 -18.07 -4.10 -1.96
CA PRO A 91 -19.12 -4.37 -0.98
C PRO A 91 -19.83 -5.73 -1.17
N ASP A 92 -19.85 -6.25 -2.39
CA ASP A 92 -20.42 -7.56 -2.74
C ASP A 92 -19.49 -8.73 -2.38
N GLY A 93 -18.28 -8.45 -1.90
CA GLY A 93 -17.25 -9.44 -1.55
C GLY A 93 -16.30 -9.78 -2.71
N THR A 94 -16.48 -9.19 -3.89
CA THR A 94 -15.58 -9.42 -5.03
C THR A 94 -14.20 -8.81 -4.74
N GLU A 95 -13.14 -9.60 -4.90
CA GLU A 95 -11.76 -9.17 -4.72
C GLU A 95 -11.07 -8.95 -6.07
N LYS A 96 -10.32 -7.86 -6.19
CA LYS A 96 -9.46 -7.54 -7.34
C LYS A 96 -8.04 -7.25 -6.83
N GLU A 97 -7.09 -8.11 -7.17
CA GLU A 97 -5.67 -7.81 -6.95
C GLU A 97 -5.19 -6.84 -8.03
N ILE A 98 -4.54 -5.76 -7.60
CA ILE A 98 -4.01 -4.75 -8.52
C ILE A 98 -2.59 -5.15 -8.91
N ASN A 99 -2.35 -5.22 -10.21
CA ASN A 99 -1.03 -5.50 -10.72
C ASN A 99 -0.13 -4.27 -10.54
N ILE A 100 0.89 -4.40 -9.68
CA ILE A 100 1.82 -3.31 -9.40
C ILE A 100 2.76 -3.04 -10.59
N ASP A 101 2.93 -4.02 -11.48
CA ASP A 101 3.77 -3.88 -12.68
C ASP A 101 3.16 -2.91 -13.72
N ASP A 102 1.86 -2.57 -13.58
CA ASP A 102 1.20 -1.58 -14.43
C ASP A 102 1.55 -0.13 -14.02
N ALA A 103 2.37 0.04 -12.98
CA ALA A 103 2.78 1.35 -12.51
C ALA A 103 3.71 2.06 -13.52
N VAL A 104 3.49 3.36 -13.68
CA VAL A 104 4.27 4.22 -14.57
C VAL A 104 5.41 4.86 -13.79
N GLN A 105 6.64 4.73 -14.30
CA GLN A 105 7.79 5.39 -13.73
C GLN A 105 7.78 6.89 -14.07
N MET A 106 7.81 7.72 -13.04
CA MET A 106 7.76 9.17 -13.09
C MET A 106 9.10 9.76 -12.66
N GLN A 107 9.48 10.88 -13.28
CA GLN A 107 10.69 11.62 -12.92
C GLN A 107 10.42 12.63 -11.80
N LYS A 108 11.37 12.82 -10.88
CA LYS A 108 11.28 13.87 -9.86
C LYS A 108 11.88 15.17 -10.37
N PHE A 109 11.21 16.26 -10.04
CA PHE A 109 11.67 17.62 -10.33
C PHE A 109 11.85 18.39 -9.02
N ARG A 110 12.86 19.24 -8.96
CA ARG A 110 13.09 20.09 -7.79
C ARG A 110 12.15 21.30 -7.82
N ASP A 111 11.43 21.53 -6.71
CA ASP A 111 10.55 22.69 -6.51
C ASP A 111 9.58 22.99 -7.67
N GLY A 112 8.96 21.95 -8.24
CA GLY A 112 7.96 22.09 -9.31
C GLY A 112 8.47 22.71 -10.62
N LYS A 113 9.78 22.90 -10.77
CA LYS A 113 10.40 23.41 -11.99
C LYS A 113 10.83 22.24 -12.86
N GLU A 114 10.06 21.95 -13.91
CA GLU A 114 10.33 20.89 -14.88
C GLU A 114 11.75 20.96 -15.49
N ASN A 115 12.38 22.12 -15.45
CA ASN A 115 13.71 22.37 -16.02
C ASN A 115 14.89 21.86 -15.15
N ARG A 116 14.64 21.33 -13.94
CA ARG A 116 15.70 20.69 -13.12
C ARG A 116 15.25 19.32 -12.64
N GLN A 117 15.39 18.36 -13.54
CA GLN A 117 15.25 16.94 -13.24
C GLN A 117 16.24 16.52 -12.15
N LEU A 118 15.74 15.76 -11.19
CA LEU A 118 16.56 15.02 -10.26
C LEU A 118 16.89 13.66 -10.88
N ASN A 119 18.07 13.11 -10.58
CA ASN A 119 18.43 11.73 -10.93
C ASN A 119 17.69 10.70 -10.04
N SER A 120 16.43 10.97 -9.71
CA SER A 120 15.58 10.09 -8.90
C SER A 120 14.21 10.00 -9.54
N THR A 121 13.70 8.78 -9.65
CA THR A 121 12.37 8.47 -10.12
C THR A 121 11.48 8.01 -8.96
N TYR A 122 10.18 7.88 -9.24
CA TYR A 122 9.19 7.19 -8.41
C TYR A 122 8.19 6.50 -9.33
N ASN A 123 7.43 5.54 -8.83
CA ASN A 123 6.39 4.88 -9.60
C ASN A 123 5.02 5.42 -9.17
N LYS A 124 4.13 5.61 -10.14
CA LYS A 124 2.74 6.00 -9.92
C LYS A 124 1.82 4.93 -10.48
N LEU A 125 0.85 4.48 -9.70
CA LEU A 125 -0.13 3.48 -10.08
C LEU A 125 -1.54 4.06 -9.90
N ALA A 126 -2.35 3.98 -10.95
CA ALA A 126 -3.75 4.38 -10.93
C ALA A 126 -4.65 3.14 -10.74
N ILE A 127 -5.77 3.34 -10.05
CA ILE A 127 -6.81 2.33 -9.82
C ILE A 127 -8.13 2.95 -10.26
N ASP A 128 -8.56 2.63 -11.47
CA ASP A 128 -9.64 3.35 -12.19
C ASP A 128 -11.06 2.96 -11.72
N ASP A 129 -11.23 1.81 -11.08
CA ASP A 129 -12.54 1.25 -10.72
C ASP A 129 -12.86 1.36 -9.21
N LEU A 130 -12.35 2.37 -8.51
CA LEU A 130 -12.65 2.58 -7.08
C LEU A 130 -13.93 3.37 -6.86
N GLU A 131 -14.75 2.87 -5.94
CA GLU A 131 -16.03 3.46 -5.59
C GLU A 131 -16.20 3.59 -4.07
N THR A 132 -17.17 4.41 -3.67
CA THR A 132 -17.57 4.51 -2.27
C THR A 132 -18.14 3.17 -1.79
N GLY A 133 -17.63 2.67 -0.66
CA GLY A 133 -17.93 1.36 -0.11
C GLY A 133 -16.82 0.33 -0.32
N ASP A 134 -15.86 0.62 -1.22
CA ASP A 134 -14.73 -0.27 -1.44
C ASP A 134 -13.76 -0.28 -0.27
N ILE A 135 -13.09 -1.41 -0.10
CA ILE A 135 -12.01 -1.60 0.88
C ILE A 135 -10.70 -1.81 0.13
N ILE A 136 -9.66 -1.06 0.49
CA ILE A 136 -8.28 -1.23 0.03
C ILE A 136 -7.41 -1.80 1.15
#